data_AF-A0A938VMC2-F1
#
_entry.id   AF-A0A938VMC2-F1
#
_cell.length_a   1.000
_cell.length_b   1.000
_cell.length_c   1.000
_cell.angle_alpha   90.00
_cell.angle_beta   90.00
_cell.angle_gamma   90.00
#
_symmetry.space_group_name_H-M   'P 1'
#
loop_
_entity.id
_entity.type
_entity.pdbx_description
1 polymer ?
#
loop_
_entity_poly.entity_id
_entity_poly.type
_entity_poly.pdbx_seq_one_letter_code
_entity_poly.pdbx_strand_id
1 'polypeptide(L)'
;MGTPFYNCHIHTFTAEHVLPDIFLFRWLVRAMRKPWLRKILIWLVGGLLRMNKDSIRLTGRFLARGSFENQEYSFNHIYNQYPENARFIVLPMDFEFMGISRRPIRPYEDQLKELANLRDKNKQNLIPFCAVDPRRPNVVEEFKRWHREYNINGVKIYPNLGYYPHDPVLMEVYEYCEKEKLPVLAHCSPGGIRKFGLSLEEAKEFAHP
;
A
#
# COMPACT_ATOMS: atom_id res chain seq x y z
N MET A 1 25.50 16.23 -12.87
CA MET A 1 24.75 15.33 -11.96
C MET A 1 24.49 14.04 -12.72
N GLY A 2 24.84 12.88 -12.16
CA GLY A 2 24.62 11.59 -12.83
C GLY A 2 23.13 11.26 -12.97
N THR A 3 22.80 10.27 -13.80
CA THR A 3 21.42 9.79 -14.00
C THR A 3 20.80 9.42 -12.64
N PRO A 4 19.62 9.97 -12.28
CA PRO A 4 18.97 9.66 -11.01
C PRO A 4 18.55 8.20 -10.95
N PHE A 5 18.72 7.58 -9.79
CA PHE A 5 18.24 6.22 -9.52
C PHE A 5 16.74 6.25 -9.21
N TYR A 6 15.93 5.40 -9.83
CA TYR A 6 14.49 5.31 -9.53
C TYR A 6 14.18 3.99 -8.82
N ASN A 7 13.69 4.08 -7.59
CA ASN A 7 12.98 2.98 -6.96
C ASN A 7 11.51 3.04 -7.39
N CYS A 8 11.11 2.12 -8.27
CA CYS A 8 9.79 2.12 -8.86
C CYS A 8 8.69 1.47 -7.99
N HIS A 9 9.03 0.97 -6.79
CA HIS A 9 8.05 0.30 -5.93
C HIS A 9 8.42 0.43 -4.46
N ILE A 10 7.79 1.39 -3.78
CA ILE A 10 7.74 1.40 -2.31
C ILE A 10 6.32 1.61 -1.79
N HIS A 11 6.14 1.21 -0.53
CA HIS A 11 4.91 1.41 0.22
C HIS A 11 5.24 2.19 1.49
N THR A 12 4.41 3.19 1.80
CA THR A 12 4.53 3.99 3.03
C THR A 12 3.34 3.79 3.98
N PHE A 13 2.29 3.07 3.55
CA PHE A 13 1.15 2.78 4.42
C PHE A 13 1.58 1.97 5.65
N THR A 14 0.87 2.20 6.74
CA THR A 14 1.12 1.60 8.06
C THR A 14 -0.03 0.68 8.46
N ALA A 15 0.09 -0.04 9.56
CA ALA A 15 -0.98 -0.90 10.07
C ALA A 15 -2.30 -0.15 10.33
N GLU A 16 -2.28 1.16 10.58
CA GLU A 16 -3.50 1.97 10.74
C GLU A 16 -4.29 2.13 9.42
N HIS A 17 -3.62 1.99 8.29
CA HIS A 17 -4.26 2.01 6.97
C HIS A 17 -4.82 0.64 6.55
N VAL A 18 -4.41 -0.45 7.23
CA VAL A 18 -4.75 -1.83 6.86
C VAL A 18 -5.76 -2.44 7.83
N LEU A 19 -5.52 -2.27 9.14
CA LEU A 19 -6.26 -3.00 10.16
C LEU A 19 -7.66 -2.40 10.36
N PRO A 20 -8.66 -3.26 10.59
CA PRO A 20 -10.02 -2.80 10.83
C PRO A 20 -10.09 -1.98 12.11
N ASP A 21 -11.01 -1.00 12.16
CA ASP A 21 -11.23 -0.18 13.34
C ASP A 21 -11.93 -0.98 14.46
N ILE A 22 -11.13 -1.79 15.14
CA ILE A 22 -11.49 -2.53 16.34
C ILE A 22 -10.53 -2.09 17.44
N PHE A 23 -11.08 -1.78 18.61
CA PHE A 23 -10.33 -1.29 19.75
C PHE A 23 -9.09 -2.14 20.07
N LEU A 24 -9.22 -3.46 20.03
CA LEU A 24 -8.13 -4.40 20.25
C LEU A 24 -6.97 -4.22 19.25
N PHE A 25 -7.26 -4.03 17.96
CA PHE A 25 -6.23 -3.85 16.94
C PHE A 25 -5.49 -2.52 17.08
N ARG A 26 -6.17 -1.44 17.48
CA ARG A 26 -5.53 -0.15 17.78
C ARG A 26 -4.50 -0.29 18.90
N TRP A 27 -4.85 -1.01 19.97
CA TRP A 27 -3.93 -1.27 21.07
C TRP A 27 -2.77 -2.19 20.63
N LEU A 28 -3.07 -3.23 19.86
CA LEU A 28 -2.06 -4.16 19.35
C LEU A 28 -1.01 -3.46 18.47
N VAL A 29 -1.42 -2.59 17.55
CA VAL A 29 -0.49 -1.80 16.72
C VAL A 29 0.46 -0.98 17.58
N ARG A 30 -0.09 -0.28 18.59
CA ARG A 30 0.69 0.53 19.52
C ARG A 30 1.64 -0.31 20.36
N ALA A 31 1.22 -1.50 20.80
CA ALA A 31 2.08 -2.44 21.50
C ALA A 31 3.23 -2.95 20.60
N MET A 32 2.95 -3.27 19.34
CA MET A 32 3.94 -3.74 18.35
C MET A 32 5.01 -2.69 17.99
N ARG A 33 4.78 -1.41 18.27
CA ARG A 33 5.80 -0.35 18.15
C ARG A 33 6.97 -0.56 19.11
N LYS A 34 6.71 -1.12 20.30
CA LYS A 34 7.76 -1.38 21.30
C LYS A 34 8.56 -2.62 20.88
N PRO A 35 9.88 -2.52 20.63
CA PRO A 35 10.68 -3.64 20.10
C PRO A 35 10.66 -4.89 20.97
N TRP A 36 10.58 -4.74 22.30
CA TRP A 36 10.53 -5.85 23.25
C TRP A 36 9.18 -6.58 23.21
N LEU A 37 8.05 -5.86 23.19
CA LEU A 37 6.71 -6.46 23.05
C LEU A 37 6.56 -7.18 21.72
N ARG A 38 7.06 -6.58 20.64
CA ARG A 38 7.06 -7.21 19.31
C ARG A 38 7.82 -8.53 19.31
N LYS A 39 9.01 -8.60 19.93
CA LYS A 39 9.78 -9.84 20.06
C LYS A 39 9.02 -10.92 20.82
N ILE A 40 8.35 -10.56 21.92
CA ILE A 40 7.53 -11.48 22.71
C ILE A 40 6.37 -12.02 21.86
N LEU A 41 5.63 -11.15 21.18
CA LEU A 41 4.50 -11.55 20.32
C LEU A 41 4.95 -12.48 19.19
N ILE A 42 6.05 -12.16 18.50
CA ILE A 42 6.59 -13.01 17.43
C ILE A 42 7.02 -14.38 17.97
N TRP A 43 7.65 -14.42 19.15
CA TRP A 43 8.06 -15.68 19.76
C TRP A 43 6.85 -16.55 20.13
N LEU A 44 5.81 -15.96 20.74
CA LEU A 44 4.56 -16.65 21.07
C LEU A 44 3.86 -17.19 19.82
N VAL A 45 3.68 -16.34 18.80
CA VAL A 45 3.02 -16.72 17.53
C VAL A 45 3.85 -17.77 16.79
N GLY A 46 5.18 -17.60 16.72
CA GLY A 46 6.07 -18.54 16.05
C GLY A 46 6.06 -19.93 16.69
N GLY A 47 5.99 -19.99 18.03
CA GLY A 47 5.84 -21.24 18.77
C GLY A 47 4.48 -21.90 18.55
N LEU A 48 3.40 -21.12 18.63
CA LEU A 48 2.02 -21.60 18.43
C LEU A 48 1.78 -22.12 17.01
N LEU A 49 2.28 -21.41 16.00
CA LEU A 49 2.11 -21.74 14.58
C LEU A 49 3.19 -22.68 14.03
N ARG A 50 4.11 -23.19 14.88
CA ARG A 50 5.22 -24.08 14.49
C ARG A 50 6.01 -23.56 13.27
N MET A 51 6.27 -22.26 13.23
CA MET A 51 6.93 -21.60 12.10
C MET A 51 8.43 -21.90 12.07
N ASN A 52 9.00 -22.01 10.87
CA ASN A 52 10.46 -22.11 10.73
C ASN A 52 11.16 -20.76 10.99
N LYS A 53 12.49 -20.80 11.22
CA LYS A 53 13.28 -19.61 11.59
C LYS A 53 13.18 -18.48 10.55
N ASP A 54 13.15 -18.81 9.27
CA ASP A 54 13.05 -17.82 8.20
C ASP A 54 11.68 -17.15 8.13
N SER A 55 10.61 -17.92 8.30
CA SER A 55 9.24 -17.40 8.37
C SER A 55 9.06 -16.50 9.58
N ILE A 56 9.58 -16.89 10.75
CA ILE A 56 9.57 -16.04 11.95
C ILE A 56 10.31 -14.72 11.68
N ARG A 57 11.47 -14.77 11.01
CA ARG A 57 12.25 -13.59 10.66
C ARG A 57 11.51 -12.69 9.68
N LEU A 58 10.89 -13.24 8.64
CA LEU A 58 10.12 -12.52 7.63
C LEU A 58 8.86 -11.89 8.23
N THR A 59 8.10 -12.65 9.01
CA THR A 59 6.91 -12.15 9.73
C THR A 59 7.29 -11.07 10.72
N GLY A 60 8.38 -11.25 11.47
CA GLY A 60 8.86 -10.22 12.38
C GLY A 60 9.28 -8.94 11.67
N ARG A 61 9.90 -9.07 10.50
CA ARG A 61 10.24 -7.93 9.62
C ARG A 61 8.98 -7.24 9.11
N PHE A 62 7.99 -7.97 8.62
CA PHE A 62 6.72 -7.44 8.15
C PHE A 62 5.99 -6.68 9.25
N LEU A 63 5.83 -7.28 10.43
CA LEU A 63 5.19 -6.64 11.59
C LEU A 63 5.94 -5.40 12.06
N ALA A 64 7.28 -5.43 12.07
CA ALA A 64 8.08 -4.25 12.43
C ALA A 64 7.81 -3.08 11.49
N ARG A 65 7.72 -3.32 10.18
CA ARG A 65 7.47 -2.29 9.16
C ARG A 65 6.02 -1.79 9.23
N GLY A 66 5.05 -2.69 9.37
CA GLY A 66 3.65 -2.33 9.59
C GLY A 66 3.43 -1.53 10.88
N SER A 67 4.27 -1.72 11.90
CA SER A 67 4.16 -0.99 13.17
C SER A 67 4.64 0.46 13.11
N PHE A 68 5.19 0.94 11.99
CA PHE A 68 5.65 2.32 11.87
C PHE A 68 4.53 3.34 12.14
N GLU A 69 4.93 4.50 12.64
CA GLU A 69 4.00 5.49 13.21
C GLU A 69 3.20 6.21 12.13
N ASN A 70 3.84 6.53 11.01
CA ASN A 70 3.25 7.28 9.91
C ASN A 70 4.01 6.99 8.60
N GLN A 71 3.50 7.55 7.50
CA GLN A 71 4.11 7.39 6.18
C GLN A 71 5.52 8.03 6.10
N GLU A 72 5.76 9.13 6.81
CA GLU A 72 7.04 9.83 6.82
C GLU A 72 8.16 9.00 7.41
N TYR A 73 7.91 8.34 8.55
CA TYR A 73 8.86 7.40 9.15
C TYR A 73 9.15 6.23 8.20
N SER A 74 8.10 5.70 7.56
CA SER A 74 8.24 4.61 6.58
C SER A 74 9.09 5.01 5.39
N PHE A 75 8.87 6.20 4.85
CA PHE A 75 9.65 6.75 3.74
C PHE A 75 11.10 7.00 4.14
N ASN A 76 11.34 7.70 5.25
CA ASN A 76 12.70 8.01 5.72
C ASN A 76 13.52 6.75 6.01
N HIS A 77 12.88 5.71 6.57
CA HIS A 77 13.52 4.43 6.79
C HIS A 77 14.04 3.80 5.49
N ILE A 78 13.29 3.94 4.39
CA ILE A 78 13.69 3.42 3.07
C ILE A 78 14.69 4.38 2.41
N TYR A 79 14.41 5.68 2.41
CA TYR A 79 15.22 6.72 1.79
C TYR A 79 16.69 6.65 2.23
N ASN A 80 16.94 6.46 3.53
CA ASN A 80 18.28 6.36 4.12
C ASN A 80 19.09 5.13 3.65
N GLN A 81 18.50 4.22 2.87
CA GLN A 81 19.17 3.05 2.30
C GLN A 81 19.63 3.27 0.84
N TYR A 82 19.33 4.44 0.26
CA TYR A 82 19.65 4.79 -1.12
C TYR A 82 20.57 6.02 -1.20
N PRO A 83 21.25 6.22 -2.34
CA PRO A 83 21.96 7.47 -2.61
C PRO A 83 21.01 8.68 -2.62
N GLU A 84 21.53 9.88 -2.31
CA GLU A 84 20.73 11.12 -2.22
C GLU A 84 20.00 11.50 -3.51
N ASN A 85 20.52 11.09 -4.67
CA ASN A 85 19.90 11.35 -5.97
C ASN A 85 18.79 10.34 -6.33
N ALA A 86 18.39 9.46 -5.40
CA ALA A 86 17.32 8.50 -5.61
C ALA A 86 15.93 9.16 -5.60
N ARG A 87 15.07 8.68 -6.47
CA ARG A 87 13.65 9.03 -6.55
C ARG A 87 12.80 7.79 -6.33
N PHE A 88 11.63 7.96 -5.72
CA PHE A 88 10.80 6.88 -5.20
C PHE A 88 9.37 7.02 -5.70
N ILE A 89 8.90 6.00 -6.40
CA ILE A 89 7.49 5.84 -6.72
C ILE A 89 6.80 5.22 -5.51
N VAL A 90 5.95 6.00 -4.86
CA VAL A 90 5.20 5.57 -3.68
C VAL A 90 3.83 5.08 -4.11
N LEU A 91 3.59 3.80 -3.87
CA LEU A 91 2.41 3.07 -4.31
C LEU A 91 1.47 2.83 -3.12
N PRO A 92 0.42 3.63 -2.91
CA PRO A 92 -0.58 3.34 -1.89
C PRO A 92 -1.37 2.06 -2.23
N MET A 93 -2.20 1.62 -1.29
CA MET A 93 -3.22 0.60 -1.54
C MET A 93 -4.53 0.96 -0.84
N ASP A 94 -5.65 0.71 -1.52
CA ASP A 94 -6.98 0.80 -0.94
C ASP A 94 -7.34 -0.53 -0.26
N PHE A 95 -7.48 -0.48 1.06
CA PHE A 95 -7.80 -1.65 1.89
C PHE A 95 -9.30 -1.77 2.18
N GLU A 96 -10.12 -0.78 1.80
CA GLU A 96 -11.55 -0.76 2.16
C GLU A 96 -12.34 -1.90 1.51
N PHE A 97 -11.89 -2.39 0.35
CA PHE A 97 -12.54 -3.47 -0.41
C PHE A 97 -11.84 -4.83 -0.25
N MET A 98 -10.93 -4.96 0.71
CA MET A 98 -10.18 -6.21 0.96
C MET A 98 -11.05 -7.32 1.60
N GLY A 99 -12.30 -7.04 1.96
CA GLY A 99 -13.20 -8.04 2.56
C GLY A 99 -12.89 -8.35 4.03
N ILE A 100 -12.05 -7.54 4.68
CA ILE A 100 -11.96 -7.51 6.14
C ILE A 100 -13.27 -6.88 6.62
N SER A 101 -13.98 -7.54 7.53
CA SER A 101 -15.38 -7.25 7.91
C SER A 101 -15.70 -5.82 8.38
N ARG A 102 -14.69 -4.96 8.53
CA ARG A 102 -14.83 -3.54 8.90
C ARG A 102 -13.83 -2.69 8.11
N ARG A 103 -14.18 -1.41 7.95
CA ARG A 103 -13.30 -0.41 7.34
C ARG A 103 -11.99 -0.26 8.14
N PRO A 104 -10.88 0.10 7.47
CA PRO A 104 -9.63 0.41 8.15
C PRO A 104 -9.79 1.56 9.16
N ILE A 105 -8.85 1.67 10.12
CA ILE A 105 -8.82 2.76 11.11
C ILE A 105 -8.79 4.13 10.42
N ARG A 106 -8.04 4.26 9.32
CA ARG A 106 -7.99 5.47 8.49
C ARG A 106 -8.65 5.22 7.12
N PRO A 107 -9.59 6.08 6.69
CA PRO A 107 -10.12 6.05 5.33
C PRO A 107 -9.03 6.15 4.28
N TYR A 108 -9.30 5.62 3.08
CA TYR A 108 -8.31 5.62 2.00
C TYR A 108 -7.84 7.03 1.61
N GLU A 109 -8.76 8.01 1.59
CA GLU A 109 -8.40 9.39 1.25
C GLU A 109 -7.45 10.04 2.27
N ASP A 110 -7.50 9.64 3.54
CA ASP A 110 -6.54 10.13 4.55
C ASP A 110 -5.12 9.63 4.22
N GLN A 111 -4.99 8.41 3.68
CA GLN A 111 -3.72 7.88 3.17
C GLN A 111 -3.16 8.75 2.04
N LEU A 112 -4.03 9.23 1.14
CA LEU A 112 -3.63 10.09 0.02
C LEU A 112 -3.25 11.50 0.49
N LYS A 113 -3.98 12.07 1.45
CA LYS A 113 -3.65 13.37 2.07
C LYS A 113 -2.29 13.32 2.77
N GLU A 114 -2.03 12.27 3.54
CA GLU A 114 -0.71 12.05 4.15
C GLU A 114 0.39 11.95 3.10
N LEU A 115 0.13 11.22 2.01
CA LEU A 115 1.10 11.04 0.93
C LEU A 115 1.40 12.34 0.19
N ALA A 116 0.37 13.16 -0.06
CA ALA A 116 0.52 14.48 -0.67
C ALA A 116 1.38 15.40 0.22
N ASN A 117 1.10 15.44 1.51
CA ASN A 117 1.90 16.20 2.48
C ASN A 117 3.35 15.70 2.54
N LEU A 118 3.55 14.38 2.49
CA LEU A 118 4.88 13.79 2.48
C LEU A 118 5.65 14.13 1.20
N ARG A 119 4.98 14.12 0.04
CA ARG A 119 5.55 14.60 -1.23
C ARG A 119 5.99 16.06 -1.12
N ASP A 120 5.16 16.91 -0.53
CA ASP A 120 5.48 18.34 -0.45
C ASP A 120 6.74 18.63 0.39
N LYS A 121 7.02 17.78 1.38
CA LYS A 121 8.28 17.79 2.13
C LYS A 121 9.47 17.21 1.36
N ASN A 122 9.24 16.41 0.32
CA ASN A 122 10.24 15.60 -0.38
C ASN A 122 10.15 15.71 -1.92
N LYS A 123 9.83 16.89 -2.46
CA LYS A 123 9.43 17.09 -3.87
C LYS A 123 10.45 16.58 -4.91
N GLN A 124 11.73 16.52 -4.56
CA GLN A 124 12.79 16.07 -5.46
C GLN A 124 12.92 14.54 -5.52
N ASN A 125 12.45 13.84 -4.49
CA ASN A 125 12.70 12.42 -4.28
C ASN A 125 11.42 11.58 -4.27
N LEU A 126 10.23 12.16 -4.02
CA LEU A 126 9.00 11.40 -3.87
C LEU A 126 8.02 11.65 -5.03
N ILE A 127 7.56 10.56 -5.65
CA ILE A 127 6.60 10.54 -6.76
C ILE A 127 5.36 9.77 -6.29
N PRO A 128 4.26 10.46 -5.91
CA PRO A 128 3.07 9.82 -5.38
C PRO A 128 2.19 9.23 -6.49
N PHE A 129 1.74 7.99 -6.30
CA PHE A 129 0.66 7.39 -7.09
C PHE A 129 -0.64 7.37 -6.25
N CYS A 130 -1.76 7.05 -6.88
CA CYS A 130 -2.99 6.64 -6.19
C CYS A 130 -3.38 5.23 -6.60
N ALA A 131 -3.98 4.48 -5.68
CA ALA A 131 -4.58 3.19 -5.96
C ALA A 131 -6.04 3.39 -6.34
N VAL A 132 -6.48 2.67 -7.37
CA VAL A 132 -7.87 2.69 -7.84
C VAL A 132 -8.43 1.28 -7.71
N ASP A 133 -9.56 1.16 -7.02
CA ASP A 133 -10.37 -0.06 -6.97
C ASP A 133 -11.70 0.24 -7.68
N PRO A 134 -12.07 -0.49 -8.75
CA PRO A 134 -13.28 -0.19 -9.53
C PRO A 134 -14.58 -0.31 -8.74
N ARG A 135 -14.55 -1.00 -7.58
CA ARG A 135 -15.73 -1.18 -6.72
C ARG A 135 -16.01 0.04 -5.85
N ARG A 136 -15.10 1.01 -5.81
CA ARG A 136 -15.29 2.27 -5.09
C ARG A 136 -16.36 3.13 -5.78
N PRO A 137 -17.41 3.57 -5.06
CA PRO A 137 -18.42 4.44 -5.65
C PRO A 137 -17.81 5.72 -6.22
N ASN A 138 -18.18 6.07 -7.45
CA ASN A 138 -17.71 7.28 -8.14
C ASN A 138 -16.19 7.38 -8.32
N VAL A 139 -15.46 6.26 -8.32
CA VAL A 139 -13.99 6.25 -8.32
C VAL A 139 -13.35 6.99 -9.49
N VAL A 140 -14.01 7.04 -10.65
CA VAL A 140 -13.54 7.80 -11.82
C VAL A 140 -13.44 9.28 -11.49
N GLU A 141 -14.50 9.86 -10.91
CA GLU A 141 -14.53 11.28 -10.53
C GLU A 141 -13.66 11.56 -9.31
N GLU A 142 -13.62 10.64 -8.34
CA GLU A 142 -12.70 10.74 -7.20
C GLU A 142 -11.24 10.73 -7.66
N PHE A 143 -10.87 9.85 -8.60
CA PHE A 143 -9.52 9.80 -9.15
C PHE A 143 -9.16 11.11 -9.87
N LYS A 144 -10.03 11.65 -10.73
CA LYS A 144 -9.82 12.95 -11.38
C LYS A 144 -9.63 14.07 -10.35
N ARG A 145 -10.38 14.03 -9.23
CA ARG A 145 -10.22 14.96 -8.11
C ARG A 145 -8.86 14.78 -7.42
N TRP A 146 -8.51 13.55 -7.03
CA TRP A 146 -7.24 13.24 -6.37
C TRP A 146 -6.02 13.58 -7.22
N HIS A 147 -6.08 13.35 -8.54
CA HIS A 147 -5.05 13.76 -9.48
C HIS A 147 -4.74 15.26 -9.32
N ARG A 148 -5.77 16.11 -9.31
CA ARG A 148 -5.63 17.57 -9.22
C ARG A 148 -5.31 18.04 -7.79
N GLU A 149 -6.04 17.57 -6.79
CA GLU A 149 -5.92 18.04 -5.40
C GLU A 149 -4.64 17.56 -4.72
N TYR A 150 -4.22 16.32 -5.01
CA TYR A 150 -3.06 15.70 -4.38
C TYR A 150 -1.84 15.66 -5.30
N ASN A 151 -1.93 16.25 -6.50
CA ASN A 151 -0.90 16.25 -7.54
C ASN A 151 -0.28 14.85 -7.70
N ILE A 152 -1.13 13.86 -7.99
CA ILE A 152 -0.73 12.46 -8.18
C ILE A 152 -0.05 12.29 -9.54
N ASN A 153 0.97 11.46 -9.60
CA ASN A 153 1.78 11.24 -10.81
C ASN A 153 1.47 9.92 -11.53
N GLY A 154 0.49 9.15 -11.09
CA GLY A 154 0.10 7.91 -11.74
C GLY A 154 -0.93 7.09 -10.96
N VAL A 155 -1.47 6.08 -11.61
CA VAL A 155 -2.44 5.13 -11.03
C VAL A 155 -1.78 3.80 -10.76
N LYS A 156 -2.16 3.17 -9.67
CA LYS A 156 -1.90 1.78 -9.37
C LYS A 156 -3.20 0.99 -9.33
N ILE A 157 -3.20 -0.17 -9.96
CA ILE A 157 -4.25 -1.19 -9.82
C ILE A 157 -3.66 -2.45 -9.17
N TYR A 158 -4.50 -3.17 -8.44
CA TYR A 158 -4.14 -4.38 -7.71
C TYR A 158 -5.20 -5.47 -7.89
N PRO A 159 -5.20 -6.16 -9.05
CA PRO A 159 -6.23 -7.15 -9.40
C PRO A 159 -6.40 -8.30 -8.40
N ASN A 160 -5.34 -8.70 -7.68
CA ASN A 160 -5.39 -9.67 -6.57
C ASN A 160 -6.43 -9.32 -5.46
N LEU A 161 -6.98 -8.09 -5.45
CA LEU A 161 -8.11 -7.73 -4.60
C LEU A 161 -9.48 -8.18 -5.15
N GLY A 162 -9.53 -8.91 -6.25
CA GLY A 162 -10.75 -9.52 -6.80
C GLY A 162 -11.49 -8.64 -7.79
N TYR A 163 -10.77 -8.06 -8.75
CA TYR A 163 -11.30 -7.38 -9.92
C TYR A 163 -10.33 -7.55 -11.09
N TYR A 164 -10.82 -7.51 -12.33
CA TYR A 164 -9.96 -7.64 -13.51
C TYR A 164 -9.38 -6.29 -13.95
N PRO A 165 -8.19 -6.27 -14.56
CA PRO A 165 -7.63 -5.05 -15.16
C PRO A 165 -8.53 -4.44 -16.26
N HIS A 166 -9.35 -5.25 -16.92
CA HIS A 166 -10.28 -4.81 -17.97
C HIS A 166 -11.69 -4.47 -17.44
N ASP A 167 -11.83 -4.23 -16.13
CA ASP A 167 -13.09 -3.76 -15.55
C ASP A 167 -13.55 -2.47 -16.28
N PRO A 168 -14.82 -2.35 -16.72
CA PRO A 168 -15.30 -1.17 -17.44
C PRO A 168 -15.02 0.16 -16.74
N VAL A 169 -15.09 0.18 -15.39
CA VAL A 169 -14.79 1.39 -14.60
C VAL A 169 -13.31 1.76 -14.71
N LEU A 170 -12.41 0.76 -14.77
CA LEU A 170 -10.99 1.02 -14.98
C LEU A 170 -10.70 1.51 -16.40
N MET A 171 -11.47 1.09 -17.41
CA MET A 171 -11.30 1.59 -18.78
C MET A 171 -11.53 3.10 -18.86
N GLU A 172 -12.52 3.64 -18.14
CA GLU A 172 -12.73 5.09 -18.03
C GLU A 172 -11.57 5.81 -17.31
N VAL A 173 -11.00 5.17 -16.28
CA VAL A 173 -9.78 5.67 -15.60
C VAL A 173 -8.60 5.69 -16.56
N TYR A 174 -8.44 4.67 -17.40
CA TYR A 174 -7.36 4.58 -18.38
C TYR A 174 -7.49 5.61 -19.48
N GLU A 175 -8.70 5.88 -19.97
CA GLU A 175 -8.95 6.95 -20.94
C GLU A 175 -8.52 8.32 -20.37
N TYR A 176 -8.86 8.58 -19.11
CA TYR A 176 -8.39 9.79 -18.44
C TYR A 176 -6.86 9.81 -18.28
N CYS A 177 -6.24 8.70 -17.87
CA CYS A 177 -4.79 8.58 -17.76
C CYS A 177 -4.09 8.81 -19.10
N GLU A 178 -4.62 8.26 -20.20
CA GLU A 178 -4.06 8.46 -21.54
C GLU A 178 -4.08 9.94 -21.94
N LYS A 179 -5.24 10.60 -21.76
CA LYS A 179 -5.41 12.04 -22.05
C LYS A 179 -4.44 12.92 -21.24
N GLU A 180 -4.29 12.63 -19.95
CA GLU A 180 -3.44 13.40 -19.03
C GLU A 180 -1.98 12.91 -19.00
N LYS A 181 -1.64 11.89 -19.80
CA LYS A 181 -0.31 11.26 -19.85
C LYS A 181 0.17 10.72 -18.50
N LEU A 182 -0.75 10.15 -17.72
CA LEU A 182 -0.47 9.51 -16.44
C LEU A 182 -0.14 8.02 -16.63
N PRO A 183 0.96 7.53 -16.05
CA PRO A 183 1.28 6.10 -16.07
C PRO A 183 0.29 5.28 -15.22
N VAL A 184 0.02 4.06 -15.68
CA VAL A 184 -0.75 3.04 -14.96
C VAL A 184 0.19 1.89 -14.59
N LEU A 185 0.21 1.50 -13.32
CA LEU A 185 0.99 0.38 -12.80
C LEU A 185 0.07 -0.73 -12.30
N ALA A 186 0.17 -1.91 -12.91
CA ALA A 186 -0.60 -3.09 -12.51
C ALA A 186 0.25 -4.06 -11.68
N HIS A 187 -0.32 -4.56 -10.57
CA HIS A 187 0.27 -5.67 -9.84
C HIS A 187 -0.08 -7.00 -10.51
N CYS A 188 0.91 -7.65 -11.14
CA CYS A 188 0.71 -8.94 -11.83
C CYS A 188 1.38 -10.13 -11.10
N SER A 189 1.80 -9.96 -9.84
CA SER A 189 2.44 -11.06 -9.10
C SER A 189 1.38 -11.97 -8.47
N PRO A 190 1.51 -13.31 -8.61
CA PRO A 190 0.60 -14.28 -8.01
C PRO A 190 0.70 -14.32 -6.48
N GLY A 191 1.70 -13.65 -5.90
CA GLY A 191 1.89 -13.51 -4.46
C GLY A 191 1.51 -12.12 -3.94
N GLY A 192 1.59 -11.98 -2.62
CA GLY A 192 1.33 -10.72 -1.92
C GLY A 192 0.00 -10.74 -1.17
N ILE A 193 -0.63 -9.57 -1.09
CA ILE A 193 -1.90 -9.41 -0.39
C ILE A 193 -3.01 -9.84 -1.36
N ARG A 194 -4.12 -10.36 -0.84
CA ARG A 194 -5.31 -10.71 -1.63
C ARG A 194 -6.56 -10.36 -0.84
N LYS A 195 -7.69 -10.27 -1.53
CA LYS A 195 -8.98 -10.13 -0.86
C LYS A 195 -9.22 -11.31 0.10
N PHE A 196 -9.67 -11.00 1.31
CA PHE A 196 -10.10 -12.00 2.27
C PHE A 196 -11.26 -12.82 1.70
N GLY A 197 -11.20 -14.14 1.88
CA GLY A 197 -12.17 -15.09 1.32
C GLY A 197 -11.81 -15.63 -0.06
N LEU A 198 -10.87 -15.02 -0.81
CA LEU A 198 -10.37 -15.61 -2.05
C LEU A 198 -9.33 -16.69 -1.79
N SER A 199 -9.44 -17.80 -2.51
CA SER A 199 -8.38 -18.81 -2.64
C SER A 199 -7.17 -18.25 -3.39
N LEU A 200 -6.07 -19.01 -3.41
CA LEU A 200 -4.84 -18.51 -4.03
C LEU A 200 -4.98 -18.53 -5.55
N GLU A 201 -5.58 -19.59 -6.08
CA GLU A 201 -5.84 -19.72 -7.51
C GLU A 201 -6.81 -18.64 -8.00
N GLU A 202 -7.92 -18.39 -7.29
CA GLU A 202 -8.83 -17.30 -7.67
C GLU A 202 -8.14 -15.94 -7.70
N ALA A 203 -7.27 -15.64 -6.72
CA ALA A 203 -6.54 -14.38 -6.71
C ALA A 203 -5.58 -14.26 -7.91
N LYS A 204 -4.93 -15.36 -8.29
CA LYS A 204 -4.02 -15.41 -9.45
C LYS A 204 -4.73 -15.15 -10.77
N GLU A 205 -5.94 -15.66 -10.94
CA GLU A 205 -6.73 -15.44 -12.17
C GLU A 205 -6.93 -13.94 -12.44
N PHE A 206 -7.17 -13.13 -11.40
CA PHE A 206 -7.30 -11.69 -11.57
C PHE A 206 -6.00 -10.98 -11.97
N ALA A 207 -4.85 -11.49 -11.53
CA ALA A 207 -3.53 -10.92 -11.84
C ALA A 207 -2.81 -11.61 -13.00
N HIS A 208 -3.50 -12.52 -13.70
CA HIS A 208 -2.96 -13.13 -14.90
C HIS A 208 -2.90 -12.07 -16.02
N PRO A 209 -1.72 -11.81 -16.61
CA PRO A 209 -1.57 -10.84 -17.69
C PRO A 209 -2.25 -11.30 -18.99
#